data_AF-A0A6A4YJS3-F1
#
_entry.id   AF-A0A6A4YJS3-F1
#
_cell.length_a   1.000
_cell.length_b   1.000
_cell.length_c   1.000
_cell.angle_alpha   90.00
_cell.angle_beta   90.00
_cell.angle_gamma   90.00
#
_symmetry.space_group_name_H-M   'P 1'
#
loop_
_entity.id
_entity.type
_entity.pdbx_description
1 polymer ?
#
loop_
_entity_poly.entity_id
_entity_poly.type
_entity_poly.pdbx_seq_one_letter_code
_entity_poly.pdbx_strand_id
1 'polypeptide(L)'
;PNASIVATAATVAHINETAADKLKFWGPILGADAPNSTILPSILPSKTLTLEGRSLEIQGPTARSYVWIPDLKAVVDGVLVENNIHAFLADTQTPESHVEWINALEEIQARKPAVIVPGHALVGDVADIDAPAYTIKYIRDFDAETPKAANSTFLIAAMKQLYPKAGSISSLEISAAVAKGEMKWP
;
A
#
# COMPACT_ATOMS: atom_id res chain seq x y z
N PRO A 1 -28.83 0.83 -2.55
CA PRO A 1 -27.95 0.99 -1.36
C PRO A 1 -27.63 2.49 -1.19
N ASN A 2 -27.60 3.01 0.04
CA ASN A 2 -27.45 4.45 0.33
C ASN A 2 -26.08 4.80 0.96
N ALA A 3 -25.09 3.92 0.80
CA ALA A 3 -23.75 4.15 1.34
C ALA A 3 -23.02 5.22 0.52
N SER A 4 -22.39 6.17 1.20
CA SER A 4 -21.52 7.17 0.58
C SER A 4 -20.10 6.65 0.43
N ILE A 5 -19.52 6.81 -0.76
CA ILE A 5 -18.11 6.52 -1.01
C ILE A 5 -17.33 7.81 -0.77
N VAL A 6 -16.40 7.79 0.18
CA VAL A 6 -15.68 8.97 0.64
C VAL A 6 -14.17 8.72 0.66
N ALA A 7 -13.39 9.76 0.39
CA ALA A 7 -11.93 9.71 0.46
C ALA A 7 -11.34 11.07 0.83
N THR A 8 -10.05 11.13 1.16
CA THR A 8 -9.38 12.41 1.40
C THR A 8 -9.34 13.26 0.13
N ALA A 9 -9.26 14.59 0.26
CA ALA A 9 -9.25 15.50 -0.89
C ALA A 9 -8.16 15.16 -1.91
N ALA A 10 -6.98 14.80 -1.44
CA ALA A 10 -5.87 14.45 -2.31
C ALA A 10 -6.00 13.05 -2.94
N THR A 11 -6.59 12.07 -2.24
CA THR A 11 -6.99 10.80 -2.87
C THR A 11 -7.99 11.03 -4.00
N VAL A 12 -9.00 11.89 -3.79
CA VAL A 12 -9.99 12.25 -4.83
C VAL A 12 -9.31 12.91 -6.03
N ALA A 13 -8.41 13.87 -5.79
CA ALA A 13 -7.64 14.51 -6.86
C ALA A 13 -6.82 13.48 -7.67
N HIS A 14 -6.09 12.60 -6.99
CA HIS A 14 -5.27 11.58 -7.63
C HIS A 14 -6.11 10.57 -8.45
N ILE A 15 -7.26 10.15 -7.94
CA ILE A 15 -8.20 9.30 -8.71
C ILE A 15 -8.66 10.02 -9.97
N ASN A 16 -9.02 11.31 -9.85
CA ASN A 16 -9.48 12.10 -11.00
C ASN A 16 -8.39 12.24 -12.08
N GLU A 17 -7.12 12.33 -11.68
CA GLU A 17 -5.97 12.41 -12.58
C GLU A 17 -5.64 11.07 -13.26
N THR A 18 -5.73 9.95 -12.53
CA THR A 18 -5.18 8.65 -13.00
C THR A 18 -6.22 7.64 -13.48
N ALA A 19 -7.51 7.85 -13.19
CA ALA A 19 -8.55 6.86 -13.45
C ALA A 19 -8.61 6.38 -14.91
N ALA A 20 -8.45 7.28 -15.88
CA ALA A 20 -8.47 6.92 -17.30
C ALA A 20 -7.32 5.98 -17.68
N ASP A 21 -6.11 6.26 -17.19
CA ASP A 21 -4.93 5.44 -17.46
C ASP A 21 -5.00 4.09 -16.76
N LYS A 22 -5.51 4.04 -15.52
CA LYS A 22 -5.75 2.77 -14.81
C LYS A 22 -6.81 1.92 -15.53
N LEU A 23 -7.90 2.51 -16.03
CA LEU A 23 -8.89 1.79 -16.83
C LEU A 23 -8.28 1.22 -18.12
N LYS A 24 -7.43 2.00 -18.81
CA LYS A 24 -6.75 1.56 -20.02
C LYS A 24 -5.77 0.41 -19.74
N PHE A 25 -5.05 0.46 -18.62
CA PHE A 25 -4.09 -0.58 -18.24
C PHE A 25 -4.81 -1.87 -17.81
N TRP A 26 -5.78 -1.77 -16.89
CA TRP A 26 -6.43 -2.93 -16.30
C TRP A 26 -7.57 -3.50 -17.13
N GLY A 27 -8.24 -2.71 -17.97
CA GLY A 27 -9.39 -3.15 -18.76
C GLY A 27 -9.11 -4.41 -19.59
N PRO A 28 -8.04 -4.48 -20.40
CA PRO A 28 -7.68 -5.68 -21.15
C PRO A 28 -7.29 -6.88 -20.27
N ILE A 29 -6.70 -6.62 -19.10
CA ILE A 29 -6.22 -7.66 -18.17
C ILE A 29 -7.40 -8.30 -17.43
N LEU A 30 -8.34 -7.49 -16.95
CA LEU A 30 -9.51 -7.94 -16.21
C LEU A 30 -10.64 -8.43 -17.14
N GLY A 31 -10.63 -8.02 -18.41
CA GLY A 31 -11.61 -8.48 -19.39
C GLY A 31 -13.04 -8.16 -18.97
N ALA A 32 -13.88 -9.20 -18.87
CA ALA A 32 -15.28 -9.05 -18.46
C ALA A 32 -15.45 -8.57 -17.02
N ASP A 33 -14.44 -8.72 -16.17
CA ASP A 33 -14.45 -8.28 -14.77
C ASP A 33 -13.97 -6.83 -14.59
N ALA A 34 -13.60 -6.16 -15.68
CA ALA A 34 -13.19 -4.75 -15.64
C ALA A 34 -14.38 -3.84 -15.24
N PRO A 35 -14.14 -2.76 -14.47
CA PRO A 35 -15.20 -1.79 -14.17
C PRO A 35 -15.64 -1.04 -15.44
N ASN A 36 -16.96 -0.98 -15.66
CA ASN A 36 -17.54 -0.25 -16.80
C ASN A 36 -17.54 1.28 -16.60
N SER A 37 -17.32 1.75 -15.38
CA SER A 37 -17.28 3.18 -15.03
C SER A 37 -16.40 3.41 -13.81
N THR A 38 -15.83 4.60 -13.70
CA THR A 38 -15.17 5.06 -12.47
C THR A 38 -16.16 5.82 -11.60
N ILE A 39 -16.07 5.61 -10.28
CA ILE A 39 -16.81 6.40 -9.30
C ILE A 39 -15.81 7.31 -8.61
N LEU A 40 -16.02 8.63 -8.70
CA LEU A 40 -15.22 9.59 -7.97
C LEU A 40 -15.79 9.74 -6.54
N PRO A 41 -14.99 9.47 -5.48
CA PRO A 41 -15.47 9.60 -4.11
C PRO A 41 -15.82 11.04 -3.75
N SER A 42 -16.73 11.22 -2.79
CA SER A 42 -16.92 12.53 -2.14
C SER A 42 -15.76 12.83 -1.19
N ILE A 43 -15.38 14.11 -1.09
CA ILE A 43 -14.30 14.52 -0.19
C ILE A 43 -14.78 14.42 1.27
N LEU A 44 -13.95 13.80 2.10
CA LEU A 44 -14.15 13.76 3.54
C LEU A 44 -14.08 15.18 4.14
N PRO A 45 -15.08 15.58 4.94
CA PRO A 45 -15.08 16.92 5.56
C PRO A 45 -14.05 17.06 6.70
N SER A 46 -13.58 15.94 7.26
CA SER A 46 -12.56 15.91 8.31
C SER A 46 -11.75 14.62 8.24
N LYS A 47 -10.63 14.56 8.99
CA LYS A 47 -9.84 13.33 9.19
C LYS A 47 -10.42 12.40 10.26
N THR A 48 -11.63 12.65 10.74
CA THR A 48 -12.26 11.81 11.77
C THR A 48 -13.68 11.46 11.37
N LEU A 49 -13.95 10.17 11.26
CA LEU A 49 -15.28 9.62 11.10
C LEU A 49 -15.82 9.20 12.46
N THR A 50 -17.15 9.28 12.62
CA THR A 50 -17.83 8.75 13.81
C THR A 50 -18.74 7.60 13.38
N LEU A 51 -18.57 6.45 14.02
CA LEU A 51 -19.42 5.29 13.83
C LEU A 51 -19.95 4.86 15.19
N GLU A 52 -21.27 4.93 15.39
CA GLU A 52 -21.94 4.53 16.64
C GLU A 52 -21.35 5.23 17.89
N GLY A 53 -20.96 6.50 17.74
CA GLY A 53 -20.34 7.30 18.81
C GLY A 53 -18.85 7.04 19.02
N ARG A 54 -18.22 6.17 18.24
CA ARG A 54 -16.77 5.87 18.30
C ARG A 54 -15.99 6.58 17.20
N SER A 55 -14.77 6.96 17.53
CA SER A 55 -13.87 7.69 16.62
C SER A 55 -13.10 6.74 15.70
N LEU A 56 -13.08 7.07 14.40
CA LEU A 56 -12.26 6.44 13.37
C LEU A 56 -11.38 7.56 12.78
N GLU A 57 -10.08 7.52 13.06
CA GLU A 57 -9.15 8.59 12.73
C GLU A 57 -8.31 8.23 11.52
N ILE A 58 -8.31 9.09 10.50
CA ILE A 58 -7.49 8.92 9.30
C ILE A 58 -6.13 9.55 9.55
N GLN A 59 -5.10 8.72 9.55
CA GLN A 59 -3.74 9.05 9.92
C GLN A 59 -2.77 8.67 8.79
N GLY A 60 -1.51 9.10 8.92
CA GLY A 60 -0.46 8.79 7.95
C GLY A 60 -0.42 9.73 6.74
N PRO A 61 0.48 9.44 5.79
CA PRO A 61 0.72 10.28 4.62
C PRO A 61 -0.43 10.17 3.63
N THR A 62 -0.61 11.22 2.82
CA THR A 62 -1.73 11.35 1.89
C THR A 62 -1.89 10.18 0.92
N ALA A 63 -0.79 9.63 0.40
CA ALA A 63 -0.80 8.54 -0.56
C ALA A 63 -0.96 7.14 0.09
N ARG A 64 -0.75 7.04 1.41
CA ARG A 64 -0.79 5.76 2.15
C ARG A 64 -1.39 5.96 3.53
N SER A 65 -2.56 6.59 3.60
CA SER A 65 -3.26 6.82 4.88
C SER A 65 -3.85 5.52 5.43
N TYR A 66 -4.00 5.45 6.76
CA TYR A 66 -4.66 4.34 7.46
C TYR A 66 -5.73 4.86 8.42
N VAL A 67 -6.61 3.96 8.90
CA VAL A 67 -7.59 4.29 9.93
C VAL A 67 -7.12 3.75 11.27
N TRP A 68 -6.94 4.65 12.24
CA TRP A 68 -6.71 4.33 13.64
C TRP A 68 -8.03 4.35 14.41
N ILE A 69 -8.31 3.30 15.17
CA ILE A 69 -9.50 3.17 16.02
C ILE A 69 -9.02 3.11 17.48
N PRO A 70 -8.99 4.24 18.21
CA PRO A 70 -8.40 4.33 19.54
C PRO A 70 -8.99 3.33 20.55
N ASP A 71 -10.33 3.21 20.58
CA ASP A 71 -11.05 2.36 21.53
C ASP A 71 -10.65 0.88 21.43
N LEU A 72 -10.31 0.43 20.22
CA LEU A 72 -9.88 -0.94 19.95
C LEU A 72 -8.35 -1.09 19.89
N LYS A 73 -7.62 0.03 19.91
CA LYS A 73 -6.22 0.11 19.51
C LYS A 73 -5.98 -0.61 18.18
N ALA A 74 -6.89 -0.44 17.22
CA ALA A 74 -6.84 -1.13 15.95
C ALA A 74 -6.34 -0.22 14.84
N VAL A 75 -5.48 -0.76 13.97
CA VAL A 75 -5.15 -0.17 12.69
C VAL A 75 -5.92 -0.93 11.61
N VAL A 76 -6.74 -0.21 10.84
CA VAL A 76 -7.25 -0.70 9.56
C VAL A 76 -6.37 -0.09 8.49
N ASP A 77 -5.47 -0.91 7.97
CA ASP A 77 -4.48 -0.51 6.99
C ASP A 77 -5.08 -0.45 5.58
N GLY A 78 -4.49 0.42 4.76
CA GLY A 78 -4.65 0.40 3.31
C GLY A 78 -3.53 -0.40 2.67
N VAL A 79 -2.43 0.29 2.35
CA VAL A 79 -1.28 -0.31 1.66
C VAL A 79 0.03 -0.04 2.41
N LEU A 80 -0.01 0.26 3.71
CA LEU A 80 1.21 0.47 4.48
C LEU A 80 1.79 -0.87 4.97
N VAL A 81 0.95 -1.81 5.39
CA VAL A 81 1.36 -3.00 6.10
C VAL A 81 1.29 -4.22 5.19
N GLU A 82 2.46 -4.77 4.92
CA GLU A 82 2.64 -6.01 4.19
C GLU A 82 2.98 -7.13 5.19
N ASN A 83 2.48 -8.34 4.94
CA ASN A 83 2.84 -9.51 5.73
C ASN A 83 3.09 -10.71 4.83
N ASN A 84 4.30 -11.29 4.90
CA ASN A 84 4.71 -12.45 4.10
C ASN A 84 4.49 -12.29 2.59
N ILE A 85 4.51 -11.07 2.07
CA ILE A 85 4.38 -10.76 0.65
C ILE A 85 5.43 -9.75 0.21
N HIS A 86 5.72 -9.73 -1.09
CA HIS A 86 6.52 -8.69 -1.69
C HIS A 86 5.70 -7.39 -1.81
N ALA A 87 6.21 -6.32 -1.20
CA ALA A 87 5.55 -5.02 -1.24
C ALA A 87 5.47 -4.44 -2.66
N PHE A 88 4.44 -3.63 -2.92
CA PHE A 88 4.29 -2.90 -4.18
C PHE A 88 4.95 -1.52 -4.09
N LEU A 89 6.21 -1.42 -4.53
CA LEU A 89 7.00 -0.17 -4.50
C LEU A 89 6.94 0.64 -5.81
N ALA A 90 6.25 0.15 -6.84
CA ALA A 90 6.10 0.90 -8.09
C ALA A 90 5.37 2.25 -7.92
N ASP A 91 4.54 2.40 -6.88
CA ASP A 91 3.87 3.66 -6.53
C ASP A 91 4.75 4.58 -5.63
N THR A 92 5.90 4.11 -5.16
CA THR A 92 6.83 4.85 -4.29
C THR A 92 8.21 4.87 -4.90
N GLN A 93 8.39 5.59 -6.01
CA GLN A 93 9.60 5.47 -6.84
C GLN A 93 10.81 6.25 -6.31
N THR A 94 10.65 7.08 -5.27
CA THR A 94 11.73 7.94 -4.76
C THR A 94 12.18 7.51 -3.35
N PRO A 95 13.46 7.72 -2.99
CA PRO A 95 13.94 7.46 -1.64
C PRO A 95 13.12 8.18 -0.55
N GLU A 96 12.67 9.41 -0.82
CA GLU A 96 11.85 10.17 0.13
C GLU A 96 10.50 9.50 0.38
N SER A 97 9.89 8.90 -0.65
CA SER A 97 8.63 8.18 -0.51
C SER A 97 8.77 6.89 0.31
N HIS A 98 9.94 6.23 0.26
CA HIS A 98 10.26 5.10 1.13
C HIS A 98 10.46 5.52 2.58
N VAL A 99 11.15 6.64 2.81
CA VAL A 99 11.31 7.21 4.15
C VAL A 99 9.96 7.62 4.74
N GLU A 100 9.08 8.25 3.96
CA GLU A 100 7.73 8.60 4.41
C GLU A 100 6.90 7.36 4.79
N TRP A 101 7.00 6.28 4.00
CA TRP A 101 6.36 5.01 4.30
C TRP A 101 6.91 4.40 5.60
N ILE A 102 8.24 4.32 5.75
CA ILE A 102 8.87 3.81 6.97
C ILE A 102 8.45 4.61 8.20
N ASN A 103 8.44 5.94 8.12
CA ASN A 103 8.01 6.80 9.25
C ASN A 103 6.57 6.51 9.66
N ALA A 104 5.65 6.35 8.70
CA ALA A 104 4.26 6.01 8.99
C ALA A 104 4.12 4.65 9.70
N LEU A 105 4.95 3.68 9.32
CA LEU A 105 5.01 2.37 9.98
C LEU A 105 5.59 2.45 11.39
N GLU A 106 6.63 3.26 11.60
CA GLU A 106 7.20 3.51 12.94
C GLU A 106 6.18 4.22 13.85
N GLU A 107 5.38 5.15 13.32
CA GLU A 107 4.25 5.76 14.05
C GLU A 107 3.18 4.73 14.45
N ILE A 108 2.84 3.79 13.54
CA ILE A 108 1.93 2.69 13.86
C ILE A 108 2.49 1.86 15.02
N GLN A 109 3.78 1.49 14.97
CA GLN A 109 4.42 0.72 16.06
C GLN A 109 4.43 1.49 17.39
N ALA A 110 4.70 2.79 17.36
CA ALA A 110 4.72 3.65 18.55
C ALA A 110 3.35 3.69 19.26
N ARG A 111 2.25 3.54 18.51
CA ARG A 111 0.88 3.47 19.06
C ARG A 111 0.56 2.15 19.76
N LYS A 112 1.40 1.12 19.61
CA LYS A 112 1.23 -0.22 20.20
C LYS A 112 -0.18 -0.78 19.91
N PRO A 113 -0.51 -1.06 18.64
CA PRO A 113 -1.81 -1.60 18.29
C PRO A 113 -2.06 -2.92 19.04
N ALA A 114 -3.32 -3.22 19.29
CA ALA A 114 -3.76 -4.55 19.70
C ALA A 114 -4.18 -5.40 18.49
N VAL A 115 -4.58 -4.75 17.40
CA VAL A 115 -5.07 -5.39 16.18
C VAL A 115 -4.55 -4.62 14.97
N ILE A 116 -4.09 -5.34 13.96
CA ILE A 116 -3.82 -4.79 12.62
C ILE A 116 -4.66 -5.57 11.62
N VAL A 117 -5.46 -4.86 10.84
CA VAL A 117 -6.18 -5.40 9.69
C VAL A 117 -5.42 -4.94 8.44
N PRO A 118 -4.65 -5.81 7.78
CA PRO A 118 -3.87 -5.43 6.61
C PRO A 118 -4.80 -5.23 5.40
N GLY A 119 -4.43 -4.35 4.46
CA GLY A 119 -5.15 -4.30 3.18
C GLY A 119 -4.75 -5.42 2.22
N HIS A 120 -3.56 -6.02 2.41
CA HIS A 120 -3.08 -7.18 1.66
C HIS A 120 -2.52 -8.26 2.60
N ALA A 121 -3.01 -9.49 2.46
CA ALA A 121 -2.51 -10.65 3.19
C ALA A 121 -2.74 -11.94 2.39
N LEU A 122 -1.98 -12.98 2.72
CA LEU A 122 -2.25 -14.33 2.23
C LEU A 122 -3.53 -14.87 2.86
N VAL A 123 -4.22 -15.78 2.16
CA VAL A 123 -5.44 -16.41 2.67
C VAL A 123 -5.13 -17.16 3.96
N GLY A 124 -5.84 -16.81 5.05
CA GLY A 124 -5.65 -17.40 6.37
C GLY A 124 -4.52 -16.76 7.20
N ASP A 125 -3.75 -15.84 6.63
CA ASP A 125 -2.79 -15.03 7.37
C ASP A 125 -3.54 -13.84 7.98
N VAL A 126 -3.46 -13.70 9.30
CA VAL A 126 -3.77 -12.43 9.97
C VAL A 126 -2.47 -11.63 10.02
N ALA A 127 -2.51 -10.31 9.82
CA ALA A 127 -1.32 -9.52 10.09
C ALA A 127 -0.98 -9.67 11.57
N ASP A 128 0.22 -10.18 11.84
CA ASP A 128 0.79 -10.12 13.18
C ASP A 128 1.07 -8.65 13.52
N ILE A 129 1.13 -8.34 14.81
CA ILE A 129 1.51 -7.01 15.30
C ILE A 129 2.91 -6.59 14.81
N ASP A 130 3.72 -7.56 14.40
CA ASP A 130 5.06 -7.40 13.84
C ASP A 130 5.08 -7.11 12.32
N ALA A 131 3.94 -7.14 11.62
CA ALA A 131 3.87 -6.85 10.18
C ALA A 131 4.44 -5.47 9.76
N PRO A 132 4.29 -4.38 10.56
CA PRO A 132 5.01 -3.14 10.29
C PRO A 132 6.53 -3.30 10.28
N ALA A 133 7.09 -4.09 11.20
CA ALA A 133 8.53 -4.37 11.25
C ALA A 133 9.00 -5.15 10.01
N TYR A 134 8.21 -6.14 9.57
CA TYR A 134 8.46 -6.85 8.32
C TYR A 134 8.53 -5.88 7.14
N THR A 135 7.55 -4.99 7.03
CA THR A 135 7.47 -4.04 5.89
C THR A 135 8.63 -3.05 5.91
N ILE A 136 8.96 -2.48 7.08
CA ILE A 136 10.12 -1.59 7.25
C ILE A 136 11.41 -2.29 6.79
N LYS A 137 11.61 -3.53 7.23
CA LYS A 137 12.79 -4.31 6.84
C LYS A 137 12.81 -4.58 5.34
N TYR A 138 11.67 -4.93 4.76
CA TYR A 138 11.54 -5.19 3.34
C TYR A 138 11.94 -3.99 2.49
N ILE A 139 11.43 -2.79 2.82
CA ILE A 139 11.76 -1.55 2.11
C ILE A 139 13.26 -1.26 2.21
N ARG A 140 13.85 -1.38 3.41
CA ARG A 140 15.29 -1.17 3.62
C ARG A 140 16.16 -2.15 2.82
N ASP A 141 15.77 -3.42 2.75
CA ASP A 141 16.49 -4.41 1.95
C ASP A 141 16.34 -4.13 0.45
N PHE A 142 15.14 -3.77 -0.01
CA PHE A 142 14.89 -3.40 -1.40
C PHE A 142 15.76 -2.21 -1.82
N ASP A 143 15.84 -1.17 -0.98
CA ASP A 143 16.71 -0.01 -1.20
C ASP A 143 18.19 -0.38 -1.21
N ALA A 144 18.61 -1.31 -0.36
CA ALA A 144 19.99 -1.77 -0.32
C ALA A 144 20.38 -2.61 -1.55
N GLU A 145 19.47 -3.44 -2.08
CA GLU A 145 19.73 -4.31 -3.23
C GLU A 145 19.56 -3.61 -4.59
N THR A 146 18.67 -2.61 -4.68
CA THR A 146 18.40 -1.86 -5.93
C THR A 146 19.66 -1.31 -6.63
N PRO A 147 20.61 -0.64 -5.94
CA PRO A 147 21.84 -0.15 -6.56
C PRO A 147 22.85 -1.26 -6.89
N LYS A 148 22.77 -2.42 -6.24
CA LYS A 148 23.65 -3.58 -6.49
C LYS A 148 23.23 -4.37 -7.72
N ALA A 149 21.92 -4.41 -7.99
CA ALA A 149 21.35 -5.14 -9.10
C ALA A 149 21.55 -4.41 -10.44
N ALA A 150 22.03 -5.11 -11.46
CA ALA A 150 22.24 -4.53 -12.79
C ALA A 150 20.92 -4.20 -13.52
N ASN A 151 19.87 -5.00 -13.30
CA ASN A 151 18.57 -4.89 -13.95
C ASN A 151 17.49 -5.52 -13.06
N SER A 152 16.22 -5.47 -13.50
CA SER A 152 15.09 -5.97 -12.72
C SER A 152 15.23 -7.46 -12.39
N THR A 153 15.74 -8.27 -13.33
CA THR A 153 15.95 -9.71 -13.13
C THR A 153 16.90 -10.00 -11.97
N PHE A 154 18.01 -9.26 -11.88
CA PHE A 154 18.95 -9.41 -10.75
C PHE A 154 18.34 -8.92 -9.43
N LEU A 155 17.55 -7.85 -9.44
CA LEU A 155 16.88 -7.34 -8.24
C LEU A 155 15.81 -8.32 -7.74
N ILE A 156 15.01 -8.88 -8.65
CA ILE A 156 14.01 -9.91 -8.35
C ILE A 156 14.69 -11.13 -7.72
N ALA A 157 15.82 -11.58 -8.28
CA ALA A 157 16.56 -12.73 -7.74
C ALA A 157 17.09 -12.46 -6.32
N ALA A 158 17.67 -11.28 -6.08
CA ALA A 158 18.16 -10.89 -4.76
C ALA A 158 17.03 -10.83 -3.72
N MET A 159 15.89 -10.21 -4.07
CA MET A 159 14.75 -10.11 -3.16
C MET A 159 14.09 -11.48 -2.90
N LYS A 160 14.01 -12.36 -3.90
CA LYS A 160 13.54 -13.75 -3.69
C LYS A 160 14.48 -14.56 -2.80
N GLN A 161 15.78 -14.28 -2.81
CA GLN A 161 16.72 -14.92 -1.90
C GLN A 161 16.54 -14.44 -0.45
N LEU A 162 16.30 -13.14 -0.25
CA LEU A 162 16.05 -12.57 1.09
C LEU A 162 14.67 -12.97 1.64
N TYR A 163 13.67 -13.09 0.77
CA TYR A 163 12.27 -13.36 1.11
C TYR A 163 11.73 -14.58 0.34
N PRO A 164 12.28 -15.80 0.54
CA PRO A 164 11.99 -16.97 -0.31
C PRO A 164 10.58 -17.54 -0.14
N LYS A 165 9.85 -17.10 0.90
CA LYS A 165 8.48 -17.53 1.19
C LYS A 165 7.46 -16.44 0.91
N ALA A 166 7.89 -15.25 0.48
CA ALA A 166 6.98 -14.15 0.25
C ALA A 166 6.09 -14.41 -0.98
N GLY A 167 4.79 -14.17 -0.83
CA GLY A 167 3.83 -14.18 -1.92
C GLY A 167 3.89 -12.91 -2.78
N SER A 168 2.85 -12.69 -3.60
CA SER A 168 2.71 -11.50 -4.46
C SER A 168 3.92 -11.26 -5.38
N ILE A 169 4.40 -12.31 -6.06
CA ILE A 169 5.56 -12.23 -6.96
C ILE A 169 5.39 -11.15 -8.04
N SER A 170 4.17 -10.95 -8.56
CA SER A 170 3.88 -9.90 -9.54
C SER A 170 4.17 -8.49 -9.00
N SER A 171 3.97 -8.25 -7.70
CA SER A 171 4.31 -6.97 -7.07
C SER A 171 5.82 -6.72 -7.12
N LEU A 172 6.62 -7.75 -6.85
CA LEU A 172 8.08 -7.66 -6.97
C LEU A 172 8.51 -7.41 -8.41
N GLU A 173 7.93 -8.13 -9.37
CA GLU A 173 8.30 -8.03 -10.79
C GLU A 173 8.07 -6.61 -11.33
N ILE A 174 6.89 -6.03 -11.06
CA ILE A 174 6.56 -4.67 -11.47
C ILE A 174 7.44 -3.65 -10.72
N SER A 175 7.56 -3.78 -9.40
CA SER A 175 8.36 -2.85 -8.59
C SER A 175 9.83 -2.83 -9.02
N ALA A 176 10.41 -3.99 -9.32
CA ALA A 176 11.79 -4.08 -9.79
C ALA A 176 11.96 -3.48 -11.19
N ALA A 177 11.04 -3.74 -12.12
CA ALA A 177 11.09 -3.14 -13.46
C ALA A 177 11.02 -1.60 -13.39
N VAL A 178 10.19 -1.07 -12.51
CA VAL A 178 10.05 0.38 -12.29
C VAL A 178 11.29 0.98 -11.63
N ALA A 179 11.77 0.37 -10.54
CA ALA A 179 12.97 0.83 -9.83
C ALA A 179 14.23 0.82 -10.71
N LYS A 180 14.27 -0.06 -11.73
CA LYS A 180 15.38 -0.13 -12.70
C LYS A 180 15.13 0.71 -13.97
N GLY A 181 14.01 1.42 -14.06
CA GLY A 181 13.66 2.28 -15.20
C GLY A 181 13.29 1.51 -16.47
N GLU A 182 13.07 0.21 -16.37
CA GLU A 182 12.68 -0.69 -17.47
C GLU A 182 11.18 -0.62 -17.78
N MET A 183 10.39 -0.14 -16.82
CA MET A 183 8.96 0.11 -16.94
C MET A 183 8.62 1.50 -16.40
N LYS A 184 7.78 2.24 -17.12
CA LYS A 184 7.13 3.44 -16.57
C LYS A 184 5.82 3.03 -15.92
N TRP A 185 5.64 3.39 -14.65
CA TRP A 185 4.42 3.15 -13.92
C TRP A 185 3.62 4.45 -13.78
N PRO A 186 2.34 4.46 -14.20
CA PRO A 186 1.48 5.65 -14.17
C PRO A 186 0.86 5.88 -12.79
#